data_AF-A0A182SVE7-F1
#
_entry.id   AF-A0A182SVE7-F1
#
_cell.length_a   1.000
_cell.length_b   1.000
_cell.length_c   1.000
_cell.angle_alpha   90.00
_cell.angle_beta   90.00
_cell.angle_gamma   90.00
#
_symmetry.space_group_name_H-M   'P 1'
#
loop_
_entity.id
_entity.type
_entity.pdbx_description
1 polymer ?
#
loop_
_entity_poly.entity_id
_entity_poly.type
_entity_poly.pdbx_seq_one_letter_code
_entity_poly.pdbx_strand_id
1 'polypeptide(L)'
;MPTVHRVSRRTQYLAKPRLPRCRYEPRAVARGGTKQTEVCRAYKEPYASKRLQQLALPHVRKLVAAQQEYRRFIARRQQDQLEKRIKKSIFTVYSRLANVQLPSVDKLKGMSPEEWQKHQDWLVRNAQPKQAPAPDEPKRDRKPLAVLIDRIESLSEPRFARKKFAGPEKPGPAAKPAALKAMASDHVAKLAEPLERRRRAKGVVLEDTRLPENVLKAVASSRVAELAVAKSYRNVNNEYRDNPFTVEPNALKAKPTDRILELAKPKKAKK
;
A
#
# COMPACT_ATOMS: atom_id res chain seq x y z
N MET A 1 -9.88 -46.16 -50.30
CA MET A 1 -8.71 -45.68 -49.52
C MET A 1 -9.06 -44.33 -48.90
N PRO A 2 -9.16 -44.21 -47.57
CA PRO A 2 -9.57 -42.97 -46.93
C PRO A 2 -8.46 -41.92 -47.05
N THR A 3 -8.81 -40.74 -47.54
CA THR A 3 -7.88 -39.61 -47.72
C THR A 3 -7.48 -39.03 -46.36
N VAL A 4 -6.19 -39.10 -46.03
CA VAL A 4 -5.65 -38.52 -44.80
C VAL A 4 -5.72 -37.00 -44.90
N HIS A 5 -6.66 -36.38 -44.18
CA HIS A 5 -6.79 -34.92 -44.15
C HIS A 5 -5.64 -34.29 -43.36
N ARG A 6 -4.84 -33.48 -44.05
CA ARG A 6 -3.71 -32.77 -43.46
C ARG A 6 -4.22 -31.58 -42.65
N VAL A 7 -4.21 -31.73 -41.33
CA VAL A 7 -4.60 -30.67 -40.38
C VAL A 7 -3.72 -29.43 -40.62
N SER A 8 -4.36 -28.25 -40.72
CA SER A 8 -3.66 -26.98 -40.97
C SER A 8 -2.56 -26.70 -39.93
N ARG A 9 -1.49 -25.99 -40.32
CA ARG A 9 -0.42 -25.60 -39.39
C ARG A 9 -0.93 -24.83 -38.17
N ARG A 10 -1.99 -24.05 -38.32
CA ARG A 10 -2.59 -23.27 -37.22
C ARG A 10 -3.24 -24.18 -36.18
N THR A 11 -4.01 -25.18 -36.63
CA THR A 11 -4.64 -26.15 -35.72
C THR A 11 -3.59 -27.02 -35.01
N GLN A 12 -2.51 -27.41 -35.70
CA GLN A 12 -1.37 -28.06 -35.04
C GLN A 12 -0.66 -27.17 -34.01
N TYR A 13 -0.59 -25.85 -34.25
CA TYR A 13 0.02 -24.91 -33.31
C TYR A 13 -0.85 -24.68 -32.06
N LEU A 14 -2.17 -24.62 -32.23
CA LEU A 14 -3.12 -24.46 -31.13
C LEU A 14 -3.28 -25.73 -30.29
N ALA A 15 -3.07 -26.91 -30.88
CA ALA A 15 -3.11 -28.19 -30.18
C ALA A 15 -1.90 -28.43 -29.24
N LYS A 16 -0.86 -27.59 -29.30
CA LYS A 16 0.28 -27.69 -28.38
C LYS A 16 -0.11 -27.15 -27.00
N PRO A 17 -0.03 -27.95 -25.92
CA PRO A 17 -0.31 -27.47 -24.58
C PRO A 17 0.65 -26.33 -24.22
N ARG A 18 0.10 -25.21 -23.75
CA ARG A 18 0.91 -24.06 -23.30
C ARG A 18 1.59 -24.44 -21.99
N LEU A 19 2.92 -24.55 -22.02
CA LEU A 19 3.72 -24.73 -20.81
C LEU A 19 3.44 -23.56 -19.84
N PRO A 20 3.12 -23.82 -18.57
CA PRO A 20 2.92 -22.77 -17.58
C PRO A 20 4.21 -21.97 -17.46
N ARG A 21 4.17 -20.68 -17.84
CA ARG A 21 5.27 -19.76 -17.54
C ARG A 21 5.20 -19.45 -16.06
N CYS A 22 6.15 -19.96 -15.28
CA CYS A 22 6.35 -19.55 -13.89
C CYS A 22 6.45 -18.02 -13.85
N ARG A 23 5.41 -17.35 -13.32
CA ARG A 23 5.50 -15.95 -12.95
C ARG A 23 6.34 -15.92 -11.68
N TYR A 24 7.48 -15.24 -11.75
CA TYR A 24 8.39 -14.91 -10.64
C TYR A 24 9.46 -15.97 -10.33
N GLU A 25 10.70 -15.68 -10.76
CA GLU A 25 11.91 -16.23 -10.14
C GLU A 25 12.38 -15.22 -9.08
N PRO A 26 12.37 -15.55 -7.77
CA PRO A 26 12.95 -14.68 -6.76
C PRO A 26 14.45 -14.55 -6.99
N ARG A 27 14.91 -13.37 -7.40
CA ARG A 27 16.35 -13.04 -7.34
C ARG A 27 16.78 -13.12 -5.87
N ALA A 28 17.81 -13.92 -5.61
CA ALA A 28 18.49 -13.92 -4.32
C ALA A 28 19.06 -12.51 -4.07
N VAL A 29 18.46 -11.78 -3.13
CA VAL A 29 19.04 -10.54 -2.61
C VAL A 29 20.31 -10.96 -1.87
N ALA A 30 21.46 -10.55 -2.38
CA ALA A 30 22.73 -10.75 -1.69
C ALA A 30 22.60 -10.19 -0.27
N ARG A 31 22.57 -11.08 0.73
CA ARG A 31 22.61 -10.72 2.16
C ARG A 31 24.04 -10.31 2.50
N GLY A 32 24.52 -9.24 1.89
CA GLY A 32 25.75 -8.57 2.31
C GLY A 32 25.50 -7.91 3.65
N GLY A 33 25.95 -8.55 4.73
CA GLY A 33 25.99 -8.00 6.08
C GLY A 33 24.62 -7.88 6.75
N THR A 34 24.19 -8.92 7.46
CA THR A 34 23.15 -8.80 8.48
C THR A 34 23.68 -7.98 9.66
N LYS A 35 23.75 -6.65 9.50
CA LYS A 35 23.66 -5.78 10.66
C LYS A 35 22.27 -6.03 11.24
N GLN A 36 22.20 -6.67 12.40
CA GLN A 36 20.97 -6.75 13.18
C GLN A 36 20.44 -5.32 13.28
N THR A 37 19.40 -5.02 12.52
CA THR A 37 18.76 -3.72 12.59
C THR A 37 17.83 -3.83 13.77
N GLU A 38 18.32 -3.49 14.95
CA GLU A 38 17.48 -3.40 16.14
C GLU A 38 16.40 -2.37 15.85
N VAL A 39 15.16 -2.84 15.74
CA VAL A 39 13.99 -1.96 15.60
C VAL A 39 13.72 -1.40 17.00
N CYS A 40 14.50 -0.39 17.39
CA CYS A 40 14.26 0.37 18.60
C CYS A 40 12.98 1.19 18.41
N ARG A 41 11.93 0.85 19.17
CA ARG A 41 10.69 1.63 19.20
C ARG A 41 10.97 2.95 19.92
N ALA A 42 10.50 4.07 19.37
CA ALA A 42 10.86 5.43 19.78
C ALA A 42 10.62 5.76 21.28
N TYR A 43 9.80 4.98 21.99
CA TYR A 43 9.52 5.16 23.42
C TYR A 43 10.49 4.39 24.34
N LYS A 44 11.37 3.54 23.79
CA LYS A 44 12.36 2.77 24.57
C LYS A 44 13.69 3.50 24.77
N GLU A 45 13.96 4.55 24.00
CA GLU A 45 15.13 5.40 24.24
C GLU A 45 14.74 6.52 25.23
N PRO A 46 15.48 6.73 26.33
CA PRO A 46 15.23 7.84 27.25
C PRO A 46 15.40 9.21 26.58
N TYR A 47 16.08 9.24 25.43
CA TYR A 47 16.25 10.42 24.58
C TYR A 47 15.88 10.04 23.14
N ALA A 48 14.93 10.75 22.52
CA ALA A 48 14.61 10.53 21.11
C ALA A 48 15.89 10.63 20.26
N SER A 49 16.22 9.61 19.46
CA SER A 49 17.38 9.65 18.57
C SER A 49 17.54 11.01 17.87
N LYS A 50 18.79 11.48 17.73
CA LYS A 50 19.11 12.78 17.08
C LYS A 50 18.41 12.94 15.73
N ARG A 51 18.23 11.82 15.00
CA ARG A 51 17.47 11.76 13.74
C ARG A 51 15.99 12.08 13.92
N LEU A 52 15.32 11.51 14.91
CA LEU A 52 13.91 11.80 15.21
C LEU A 52 13.72 13.26 15.64
N GLN A 53 14.64 13.82 16.43
CA GLN A 53 14.63 15.23 16.81
C GLN A 53 14.81 16.15 15.59
N GLN A 54 15.72 15.80 14.67
CA GLN A 54 15.93 16.55 13.41
C GLN A 54 14.70 16.49 12.49
N LEU A 55 14.05 15.32 12.39
CA LEU A 55 12.81 15.15 11.65
C LEU A 55 11.60 15.83 12.33
N ALA A 56 11.71 16.16 13.62
CA ALA A 56 10.66 16.87 14.34
C ALA A 56 10.63 18.38 14.05
N LEU A 57 11.67 18.95 13.43
CA LEU A 57 11.72 20.38 13.10
C LEU A 57 10.58 20.78 12.14
N PRO A 58 9.84 21.87 12.41
CA PRO A 58 8.65 22.24 11.62
C PRO A 58 8.93 22.38 10.11
N HIS A 59 10.09 22.93 9.76
CA HIS A 59 10.49 23.11 8.36
C HIS A 59 10.78 21.77 7.66
N VAL A 60 11.51 20.87 8.35
CA VAL A 60 11.83 19.53 7.84
C VAL A 60 10.55 18.70 7.72
N ARG A 61 9.61 18.81 8.68
CA ARG A 61 8.30 18.16 8.61
C ARG A 61 7.50 18.59 7.39
N LYS A 62 7.42 19.89 7.09
CA LYS A 62 6.72 20.41 5.91
C LYS A 62 7.33 19.86 4.61
N LEU A 63 8.66 19.80 4.52
CA LEU A 63 9.35 19.26 3.35
C LEU A 63 9.13 17.76 3.18
N VAL A 64 9.17 16.98 4.27
CA VAL A 64 8.92 15.53 4.23
C VAL A 64 7.45 15.22 3.93
N ALA A 65 6.51 15.99 4.47
CA ALA A 65 5.08 15.86 4.16
C ALA A 65 4.81 16.15 2.68
N ALA A 66 5.35 17.25 2.15
CA ALA A 66 5.29 17.56 0.73
C ALA A 66 5.93 16.46 -0.13
N GLN A 67 7.06 15.89 0.31
CA GLN A 67 7.67 14.75 -0.40
C GLN A 67 6.71 13.57 -0.49
N GLN A 68 5.98 13.25 0.58
CA GLN A 68 5.07 12.11 0.63
C GLN A 68 3.82 12.34 -0.22
N GLU A 69 3.21 13.53 -0.12
CA GLU A 69 2.02 13.90 -0.88
C GLU A 69 2.28 13.88 -2.40
N TYR A 70 3.40 14.46 -2.81
CA TYR A 70 3.68 14.68 -4.21
C TYR A 70 4.57 13.60 -4.86
N ARG A 71 4.99 12.56 -4.11
CA ARG A 71 5.85 11.48 -4.61
C ARG A 71 5.35 10.82 -5.89
N ARG A 72 4.02 10.78 -6.07
CA ARG A 72 3.36 10.12 -7.20
C ARG A 72 3.20 11.02 -8.42
N PHE A 73 3.24 12.34 -8.23
CA PHE A 73 2.89 13.34 -9.26
C PHE A 73 4.09 14.15 -9.75
N ILE A 74 5.17 14.18 -8.97
CA ILE A 74 6.37 14.96 -9.26
C ILE A 74 7.34 14.17 -10.16
N ALA A 75 7.93 14.87 -11.14
CA ALA A 75 9.01 14.32 -11.97
C ALA A 75 10.27 14.04 -11.13
N ARG A 76 11.04 12.99 -11.48
CA ARG A 76 12.28 12.60 -10.75
C ARG A 76 13.22 13.77 -10.46
N ARG A 77 13.43 14.69 -11.43
CA ARG A 77 14.31 15.85 -11.26
C ARG A 77 13.88 16.78 -10.12
N GLN A 78 12.58 16.99 -9.95
CA GLN A 78 12.02 17.79 -8.86
C GLN A 78 12.07 17.04 -7.53
N GLN A 79 11.90 15.71 -7.55
CA GLN A 79 12.10 14.86 -6.37
C GLN A 79 13.56 14.96 -5.87
N ASP A 80 14.54 14.94 -6.76
CA ASP A 80 15.96 15.11 -6.40
C ASP A 80 16.25 16.49 -5.80
N GLN A 81 15.62 17.54 -6.33
CA GLN A 81 15.74 18.89 -5.77
C GLN A 81 15.15 18.97 -4.36
N LEU A 82 14.02 18.30 -4.14
CA LEU A 82 13.38 18.26 -2.82
C LEU A 82 14.23 17.45 -1.82
N GLU A 83 14.81 16.32 -2.23
CA GLU A 83 15.76 15.57 -1.42
C GLU A 83 17.02 16.38 -1.09
N LYS A 84 17.54 17.16 -2.05
CA LYS A 84 18.66 18.08 -1.81
C LYS A 84 18.29 19.17 -0.80
N ARG A 85 17.07 19.72 -0.86
CA ARG A 85 16.57 20.69 0.12
C ARG A 85 16.40 20.07 1.51
N ILE A 86 15.87 18.85 1.59
CA ILE A 86 15.76 18.09 2.85
C ILE A 86 17.16 17.86 3.43
N LYS A 87 18.10 17.32 2.64
CA LYS A 87 19.49 17.11 3.07
C LYS A 87 20.18 18.41 3.50
N LYS A 88 20.00 19.51 2.74
CA LYS A 88 20.54 20.83 3.09
C LYS A 88 19.95 21.36 4.40
N SER A 89 18.65 21.21 4.61
CA SER A 89 17.97 21.61 5.85
C SER A 89 18.39 20.76 7.07
N ILE A 90 18.72 19.48 6.85
CA ILE A 90 19.25 18.58 7.88
C ILE A 90 20.71 18.92 8.21
N PHE A 91 21.52 19.32 7.23
CA PHE A 91 22.96 19.63 7.40
C PHE A 91 23.28 21.09 7.75
N THR A 92 22.32 22.02 7.71
CA THR A 92 22.50 23.38 8.27
C THR A 92 22.68 23.40 9.79
N VAL A 93 22.57 22.24 10.45
CA VAL A 93 22.90 22.09 11.87
C VAL A 93 24.41 22.21 12.10
N TYR A 94 25.29 21.77 11.20
CA TYR A 94 26.75 21.98 11.37
C TYR A 94 27.18 23.45 11.14
N SER A 95 26.47 24.20 10.30
CA SER A 95 26.68 25.66 10.15
C SER A 95 26.08 26.47 11.31
N ARG A 96 25.13 25.91 12.07
CA ARG A 96 24.56 26.54 13.27
C ARG A 96 25.29 26.12 14.55
N LEU A 97 25.82 24.90 14.62
CA LEU A 97 26.59 24.39 15.76
C LEU A 97 28.01 24.94 15.86
N ALA A 98 28.56 25.55 14.81
CA ALA A 98 29.89 26.14 14.86
C ALA A 98 29.96 27.43 15.71
N ASN A 99 28.83 28.13 15.94
CA ASN A 99 28.81 29.45 16.59
C ASN A 99 27.80 29.58 17.74
N VAL A 100 27.16 28.50 18.20
CA VAL A 100 26.20 28.57 19.32
C VAL A 100 26.89 28.06 20.59
N GLN A 101 27.25 28.98 21.47
CA GLN A 101 27.61 28.65 22.85
C GLN A 101 26.38 28.02 23.51
N LEU A 102 26.49 26.76 23.92
CA LEU A 102 25.44 26.13 24.72
C LEU A 102 25.43 26.81 26.10
N PRO A 103 24.26 27.24 26.61
CA PRO A 103 24.18 27.79 27.96
C PRO A 103 24.70 26.74 28.96
N SER A 104 25.42 27.21 29.98
CA SER A 104 25.93 26.36 31.05
C SER A 104 24.78 25.55 31.62
N VAL A 105 24.92 24.22 31.58
CA VAL A 105 23.92 23.32 32.13
C VAL A 105 24.05 23.40 33.64
N ASP A 106 23.28 24.30 34.25
CA ASP A 106 23.15 24.33 35.71
C ASP A 106 22.67 22.96 36.17
N LYS A 107 23.28 22.43 37.23
CA LYS A 107 22.99 21.09 37.76
C LYS A 107 21.48 20.98 37.96
N LEU A 108 20.87 20.03 37.24
CA LEU A 108 19.43 19.80 37.28
C LEU A 108 19.00 19.58 38.73
N LYS A 109 18.23 20.52 39.28
CA LYS A 109 17.63 20.41 40.60
C LYS A 109 16.64 19.24 40.56
N GLY A 110 16.87 18.22 41.38
CA GLY A 110 15.92 17.13 41.53
C GLY A 110 14.57 17.67 42.00
N MET A 111 13.47 17.16 41.45
CA MET A 111 12.13 17.58 41.86
C MET A 111 11.89 17.23 43.33
N SER A 112 11.30 18.17 44.06
CA SER A 112 10.81 17.94 45.42
C SER A 112 9.73 16.83 45.42
N PRO A 113 9.53 16.07 46.51
CA PRO A 113 8.45 15.08 46.61
C PRO A 113 7.06 15.63 46.27
N GLU A 114 6.77 16.88 46.60
CA GLU A 114 5.51 17.56 46.26
C GLU A 114 5.38 17.86 44.76
N GLU A 115 6.50 18.26 44.13
CA GLU A 115 6.56 18.49 42.68
C GLU A 115 6.40 17.16 41.93
N TRP A 116 6.93 16.08 42.50
CA TRP A 116 6.77 14.73 41.97
C TRP A 116 5.31 14.26 42.03
N GLN A 117 4.60 14.51 43.14
CA GLN A 117 3.16 14.21 43.21
C GLN A 117 2.36 15.00 42.19
N LYS A 118 2.61 16.32 42.06
CA LYS A 118 1.97 17.14 41.01
C LYS A 118 2.27 16.60 39.61
N HIS A 119 3.48 16.10 39.38
CA HIS A 119 3.86 15.48 38.12
C HIS A 119 3.11 14.16 37.87
N GLN A 120 2.95 13.32 38.89
CA GLN A 120 2.16 12.09 38.81
C GLN A 120 0.68 12.39 38.49
N ASP A 121 0.08 13.38 39.14
CA ASP A 121 -1.31 13.80 38.86
C ASP A 121 -1.48 14.31 37.42
N TRP A 122 -0.50 15.08 36.94
CA TRP A 122 -0.46 15.55 35.55
C TRP A 122 -0.35 14.39 34.55
N LEU A 123 0.47 13.37 34.85
CA LEU A 123 0.59 12.17 34.03
C LEU A 123 -0.73 11.40 33.99
N VAL A 124 -1.40 11.21 35.12
CA VAL A 124 -2.71 10.54 35.20
C VAL A 124 -3.74 11.27 34.36
N ARG A 125 -3.80 12.61 34.45
CA ARG A 125 -4.71 13.43 33.65
C ARG A 125 -4.46 13.32 32.15
N ASN A 126 -3.20 13.27 31.71
CA ASN A 126 -2.84 13.19 30.30
C ASN A 126 -2.84 11.77 29.73
N ALA A 127 -2.75 10.75 30.59
CA ALA A 127 -2.86 9.35 30.21
C ALA A 127 -4.31 8.96 29.85
N GLN A 128 -5.30 9.75 30.30
CA GLN A 128 -6.68 9.54 29.89
C GLN A 128 -6.83 9.76 28.37
N PRO A 129 -7.57 8.88 27.67
CA PRO A 129 -7.77 9.00 26.24
C PRO A 129 -8.49 10.32 25.93
N LYS A 130 -7.95 11.08 24.98
CA LYS A 130 -8.60 12.31 24.50
C LYS A 130 -9.96 11.94 23.93
N GLN A 131 -11.02 12.41 24.55
CA GLN A 131 -12.36 12.32 23.95
C GLN A 131 -12.35 13.14 22.66
N ALA A 132 -12.70 12.50 21.55
CA ALA A 132 -12.88 13.23 20.30
C ALA A 132 -14.04 14.23 20.51
N PRO A 133 -13.91 15.49 20.06
CA PRO A 133 -15.03 16.41 20.08
C PRO A 133 -16.20 15.78 19.31
N ALA A 134 -17.42 15.96 19.82
CA ALA A 134 -18.61 15.52 19.11
C ALA A 134 -18.59 16.12 17.70
N PRO A 135 -18.91 15.34 16.65
CA PRO A 135 -18.96 15.87 15.30
C PRO A 135 -20.01 16.98 15.26
N ASP A 136 -19.61 18.18 14.82
CA ASP A 136 -20.55 19.27 14.61
C ASP A 136 -21.63 18.81 13.64
N GLU A 137 -22.90 18.92 14.05
CA GLU A 137 -24.01 18.64 13.16
C GLU A 137 -23.94 19.64 11.99
N PRO A 138 -24.05 19.17 10.73
CA PRO A 138 -24.00 20.06 9.59
C PRO A 138 -25.20 21.01 9.64
N LYS A 139 -24.95 22.28 9.98
CA LYS A 139 -25.94 23.35 9.89
C LYS A 139 -26.35 23.48 8.43
N ARG A 140 -27.55 23.00 8.10
CA ARG A 140 -28.15 23.17 6.77
C ARG A 140 -28.94 24.46 6.78
N ASP A 141 -28.31 25.53 6.29
CA ASP A 141 -29.00 26.81 6.10
C ASP A 141 -30.08 26.65 5.03
N ARG A 142 -31.33 26.46 5.45
CA ARG A 142 -32.48 26.41 4.54
C ARG A 142 -32.86 27.83 4.18
N LYS A 143 -32.76 28.17 2.90
CA LYS A 143 -33.31 29.43 2.38
C LYS A 143 -34.84 29.37 2.48
N PRO A 144 -35.52 30.47 2.87
CA PRO A 144 -36.97 30.52 2.88
C PRO A 144 -37.53 30.35 1.47
N LEU A 145 -38.72 29.75 1.35
CA LEU A 145 -39.35 29.43 0.07
C LEU A 145 -39.47 30.66 -0.83
N ALA A 146 -39.81 31.82 -0.27
CA ALA A 146 -39.95 33.08 -1.00
C ALA A 146 -38.71 33.46 -1.83
N VAL A 147 -37.51 33.19 -1.32
CA VAL A 147 -36.24 33.47 -2.03
C VAL A 147 -35.93 32.42 -3.09
N LEU A 148 -36.58 31.26 -3.03
CA LEU A 148 -36.36 30.14 -3.93
C LEU A 148 -37.38 30.07 -5.07
N ILE A 149 -38.51 30.78 -5.00
CA ILE A 149 -39.60 30.73 -6.01
C ILE A 149 -39.04 31.01 -7.41
N ASP A 150 -38.37 32.14 -7.61
CA ASP A 150 -37.84 32.53 -8.93
C ASP A 150 -36.86 31.47 -9.50
N ARG A 151 -36.06 30.87 -8.62
CA ARG A 151 -35.12 29.82 -9.02
C ARG A 151 -35.85 28.52 -9.36
N ILE A 152 -36.88 28.18 -8.59
CA ILE A 152 -37.71 26.99 -8.84
C ILE A 152 -38.42 27.14 -10.19
N GLU A 153 -38.95 28.32 -10.49
CA GLU A 153 -39.56 28.64 -11.79
C GLU A 153 -38.55 28.55 -12.93
N SER A 154 -37.36 29.14 -12.77
CA SER A 154 -36.29 28.99 -13.77
C SER A 154 -35.83 27.53 -13.99
N LEU A 155 -35.86 26.70 -12.94
CA LEU A 155 -35.50 25.28 -13.02
C LEU A 155 -36.64 24.39 -13.52
N SER A 156 -37.90 24.82 -13.35
CA SER A 156 -39.06 24.10 -13.86
C SER A 156 -39.23 24.30 -15.36
N GLU A 157 -38.70 25.39 -15.90
CA GLU A 157 -38.62 25.60 -17.34
C GLU A 157 -37.68 24.59 -18.00
N PRO A 158 -38.13 23.90 -19.07
CA PRO A 158 -37.28 22.96 -19.78
C PRO A 158 -36.14 23.71 -20.47
N ARG A 159 -34.90 23.31 -20.18
CA ARG A 159 -33.69 23.90 -20.81
C ARG A 159 -33.75 23.92 -22.35
N PHE A 160 -34.49 22.99 -22.96
CA PHE A 160 -34.76 22.96 -24.40
C PHE A 160 -36.21 22.54 -24.63
N ALA A 161 -37.04 23.44 -25.17
CA ALA A 161 -38.37 23.10 -25.66
C ALA A 161 -38.25 22.18 -26.88
N ARG A 162 -38.41 20.86 -26.70
CA ARG A 162 -38.47 19.93 -27.82
C ARG A 162 -39.81 20.10 -28.52
N LYS A 163 -39.81 20.36 -29.84
CA LYS A 163 -41.03 20.46 -30.68
C LYS A 163 -42.01 19.28 -30.51
N LYS A 164 -41.53 18.11 -30.05
CA LYS A 164 -42.34 16.91 -29.79
C LYS A 164 -43.28 17.04 -28.58
N PHE A 165 -43.02 17.98 -27.66
CA PHE A 165 -43.82 18.24 -26.47
C PHE A 165 -44.52 19.61 -26.52
N ALA A 166 -44.39 20.33 -27.64
CA ALA A 166 -45.12 21.57 -27.88
C ALA A 166 -46.50 21.22 -28.45
N GLY A 167 -47.55 21.37 -27.62
CA GLY A 167 -48.94 21.11 -27.99
C GLY A 167 -49.73 20.51 -26.82
N PRO A 168 -51.07 20.49 -26.91
CA PRO A 168 -51.88 19.75 -25.94
C PRO A 168 -51.41 18.30 -25.93
N GLU A 169 -51.05 17.79 -24.75
CA GLU A 169 -50.70 16.38 -24.60
C GLU A 169 -51.84 15.55 -25.19
N LYS A 170 -51.53 14.71 -26.18
CA LYS A 170 -52.52 13.79 -26.71
C LYS A 170 -52.97 12.94 -25.52
N PRO A 171 -54.28 12.85 -25.23
CA PRO A 171 -54.74 12.02 -24.13
C PRO A 171 -54.18 10.63 -24.37
N GLY A 172 -53.37 10.17 -23.43
CA GLY A 172 -52.82 8.82 -23.48
C GLY A 172 -53.97 7.82 -23.63
N PRO A 173 -53.74 6.63 -24.20
CA PRO A 173 -54.77 5.62 -24.31
C PRO A 173 -55.39 5.38 -22.94
N ALA A 174 -56.68 5.71 -22.79
CA ALA A 174 -57.40 5.54 -21.55
C ALA A 174 -57.31 4.08 -21.11
N ALA A 175 -56.96 3.85 -19.84
CA ALA A 175 -56.92 2.51 -19.30
C ALA A 175 -58.30 1.86 -19.47
N LYS A 176 -58.34 0.64 -20.00
CA LYS A 176 -59.59 -0.12 -20.11
C LYS A 176 -60.21 -0.25 -18.72
N PRO A 177 -61.55 -0.15 -18.56
CA PRO A 177 -62.19 -0.21 -17.25
C PRO A 177 -61.92 -1.52 -16.50
N ALA A 178 -61.66 -2.61 -17.24
CA ALA A 178 -61.23 -3.89 -16.66
C ALA A 178 -59.83 -3.82 -16.02
N ALA A 179 -58.91 -3.04 -16.58
CA ALA A 179 -57.56 -2.87 -16.03
C ALA A 179 -57.57 -2.08 -14.72
N LEU A 180 -58.53 -1.16 -14.55
CA LEU A 180 -58.71 -0.41 -13.30
C LEU A 180 -59.24 -1.29 -12.16
N LYS A 181 -59.94 -2.38 -12.48
CA LYS A 181 -60.51 -3.34 -11.50
C LYS A 181 -59.62 -4.55 -11.25
N ALA A 182 -58.56 -4.73 -12.03
CA ALA A 182 -57.69 -5.89 -11.92
C ALA A 182 -56.85 -5.81 -10.64
N MET A 183 -56.98 -6.82 -9.78
CA MET A 183 -56.09 -6.98 -8.63
C MET A 183 -54.77 -7.62 -9.07
N ALA A 184 -53.67 -7.21 -8.45
CA ALA A 184 -52.36 -7.80 -8.71
C ALA A 184 -52.35 -9.27 -8.26
N SER A 185 -51.75 -10.15 -9.05
CA SER A 185 -51.51 -11.54 -8.63
C SER A 185 -50.56 -11.59 -7.43
N ASP A 186 -50.65 -12.64 -6.61
CA ASP A 186 -49.79 -12.86 -5.44
C ASP A 186 -48.29 -12.78 -5.77
N HIS A 187 -47.89 -13.24 -6.96
CA HIS A 187 -46.49 -13.15 -7.40
C HIS A 187 -46.05 -11.70 -7.64
N VAL A 188 -46.90 -10.89 -8.26
CA VAL A 188 -46.64 -9.46 -8.50
C VAL A 188 -46.62 -8.70 -7.17
N ALA A 189 -47.50 -9.05 -6.23
CA ALA A 189 -47.49 -8.49 -4.88
C ALA A 189 -46.15 -8.79 -4.17
N LYS A 190 -45.68 -10.04 -4.23
CA LYS A 190 -44.36 -10.44 -3.68
C LYS A 190 -43.17 -9.73 -4.32
N LEU A 191 -43.24 -9.45 -5.63
CA LEU A 191 -42.19 -8.69 -6.32
C LEU A 191 -42.21 -7.20 -5.98
N ALA A 192 -43.38 -6.67 -5.63
CA ALA A 192 -43.56 -5.28 -5.22
C ALA A 192 -43.10 -5.04 -3.77
N GLU A 193 -42.99 -6.08 -2.95
CA GLU A 193 -42.39 -5.97 -1.62
C GLU A 193 -40.97 -5.43 -1.75
N PRO A 194 -40.62 -4.36 -1.00
CA PRO A 194 -39.30 -3.76 -1.09
C PRO A 194 -38.27 -4.80 -0.66
N LEU A 195 -37.48 -5.29 -1.61
CA LEU A 195 -36.34 -6.15 -1.29
C LEU A 195 -35.48 -5.39 -0.26
N GLU A 196 -35.23 -6.04 0.88
CA GLU A 196 -34.21 -5.62 1.83
C GLU A 196 -32.85 -5.69 1.12
N ARG A 197 -32.53 -4.63 0.38
CA ARG A 197 -31.19 -4.42 -0.15
C ARG A 197 -30.32 -4.30 1.08
N ARG A 198 -29.57 -5.37 1.41
CA ARG A 198 -28.47 -5.33 2.38
C ARG A 198 -27.76 -4.01 2.14
N ARG A 199 -27.91 -3.05 3.07
CA ARG A 199 -27.31 -1.74 2.94
C ARG A 199 -25.84 -1.99 2.67
N ARG A 200 -25.37 -1.72 1.45
CA ARG A 200 -23.93 -1.79 1.11
C ARG A 200 -23.16 -0.64 1.77
N ALA A 201 -23.55 -0.22 2.97
CA ALA A 201 -22.55 0.15 3.94
C ALA A 201 -21.98 -1.19 4.44
N LYS A 202 -21.05 -1.77 3.66
CA LYS A 202 -20.05 -2.62 4.30
C LYS A 202 -19.52 -1.73 5.42
N GLY A 203 -19.77 -2.08 6.69
CA GLY A 203 -19.10 -1.41 7.79
C GLY A 203 -17.59 -1.43 7.56
N VAL A 204 -16.83 -0.71 8.39
CA VAL A 204 -15.36 -0.84 8.38
C VAL A 204 -15.06 -2.34 8.40
N VAL A 205 -14.44 -2.84 7.32
CA VAL A 205 -14.07 -4.25 7.21
C VAL A 205 -13.02 -4.45 8.30
N LEU A 206 -13.47 -4.97 9.43
CA LEU A 206 -12.62 -5.38 10.52
C LEU A 206 -12.01 -6.70 10.02
N GLU A 207 -10.88 -6.60 9.33
CA GLU A 207 -10.14 -7.79 8.93
C GLU A 207 -9.77 -8.54 10.21
N ASP A 208 -10.25 -9.77 10.34
CA ASP A 208 -9.88 -10.64 11.44
C ASP A 208 -8.39 -10.98 11.30
N THR A 209 -7.54 -10.18 11.95
CA THR A 209 -6.10 -10.43 12.03
C THR A 209 -5.75 -11.54 13.01
N ARG A 210 -6.75 -12.26 13.53
CA ARG A 210 -6.56 -13.38 14.45
C ARG A 210 -5.96 -14.55 13.68
N LEU A 211 -4.70 -14.89 14.03
CA LEU A 211 -4.07 -16.09 13.52
C LEU A 211 -4.83 -17.31 14.07
N PRO A 212 -5.10 -18.34 13.25
CA PRO A 212 -5.77 -19.55 13.72
C PRO A 212 -4.88 -20.27 14.74
N GLU A 213 -5.49 -20.94 15.71
CA GLU A 213 -4.76 -21.62 16.80
C GLU A 213 -3.70 -22.61 16.31
N ASN A 214 -3.94 -23.25 15.17
CA ASN A 214 -3.02 -24.20 14.57
C ASN A 214 -1.70 -23.54 14.15
N VAL A 215 -1.72 -22.25 13.79
CA VAL A 215 -0.51 -21.48 13.46
C VAL A 215 0.23 -21.09 14.73
N LEU A 216 -0.48 -20.77 15.81
CA LEU A 216 0.12 -20.44 17.11
C LEU A 216 0.76 -21.66 17.78
N LYS A 217 0.17 -22.84 17.61
CA LYS A 217 0.65 -24.12 18.16
C LYS A 217 1.63 -24.84 17.24
N ALA A 218 1.93 -24.30 16.05
CA ALA A 218 2.81 -24.96 15.10
C ALA A 218 4.26 -24.98 15.62
N VAL A 219 4.79 -26.19 15.80
CA VAL A 219 6.20 -26.42 16.16
C VAL A 219 7.01 -26.62 14.88
N ALA A 220 8.20 -26.00 14.81
CA ALA A 220 9.09 -26.18 13.68
C ALA A 220 9.55 -27.65 13.56
N SER A 221 9.58 -28.18 12.34
CA SER A 221 10.14 -29.52 12.09
C SER A 221 11.59 -29.61 12.57
N SER A 222 12.04 -30.82 12.95
CA SER A 222 13.42 -31.09 13.38
C SER A 222 14.45 -30.51 12.42
N ARG A 223 14.24 -30.69 11.11
CA ARG A 223 15.12 -30.16 10.06
C ARG A 223 15.20 -28.63 10.04
N VAL A 224 14.08 -27.96 10.27
CA VAL A 224 14.05 -26.48 10.32
C VAL A 224 14.75 -25.98 11.58
N ALA A 225 14.59 -26.69 12.71
CA ALA A 225 15.31 -26.38 13.93
C ALA A 225 16.84 -26.54 13.75
N GLU A 226 17.29 -27.64 13.13
CA GLU A 226 18.72 -27.85 12.78
C GLU A 226 19.28 -26.73 11.89
N LEU A 227 18.53 -26.32 10.86
CA LEU A 227 18.96 -25.26 9.95
C LEU A 227 18.95 -23.88 10.59
N ALA A 228 18.11 -23.67 11.62
CA ALA A 228 18.07 -22.43 12.38
C ALA A 228 19.27 -22.28 13.34
N VAL A 229 19.92 -23.38 13.72
CA VAL A 229 21.17 -23.34 14.48
C VAL A 229 22.26 -22.73 13.60
N ALA A 230 22.83 -21.62 14.05
CA ALA A 230 23.94 -20.97 13.37
C ALA A 230 25.10 -21.95 13.22
N LYS A 231 25.64 -22.07 12.00
CA LYS A 231 26.85 -22.88 11.76
C LYS A 231 28.00 -22.27 12.57
N SER A 232 28.49 -23.04 13.54
CA SER A 232 29.69 -22.72 14.31
C SER A 232 30.91 -23.06 13.47
N TYR A 233 31.63 -22.03 13.01
CA TYR A 233 32.92 -22.20 12.33
C TYR A 233 34.03 -22.04 13.38
N ARG A 234 34.40 -23.14 14.05
CA ARG A 234 35.52 -23.14 15.02
C ARG A 234 36.90 -23.16 14.35
N ASN A 235 36.99 -23.57 13.07
CA ASN A 235 38.22 -23.66 12.32
C ASN A 235 38.11 -22.81 11.04
N VAL A 236 38.50 -21.53 11.14
CA VAL A 236 38.46 -20.52 10.06
C VAL A 236 39.58 -20.73 9.02
N ASN A 237 40.37 -21.80 9.14
CA ASN A 237 41.43 -22.14 8.18
C ASN A 237 40.91 -22.47 6.75
N ASN A 238 39.60 -22.59 6.55
CA ASN A 238 38.99 -22.85 5.25
C ASN A 238 38.43 -21.59 4.55
N GLU A 239 38.43 -20.42 5.19
CA GLU A 239 37.97 -19.18 4.52
C GLU A 239 39.03 -18.58 3.59
N TYR A 240 40.30 -18.86 3.85
CA TYR A 240 41.39 -18.61 2.92
C TYR A 240 41.78 -19.94 2.29
N ARG A 241 41.27 -20.23 1.08
CA ARG A 241 41.92 -21.25 0.25
C ARG A 241 43.36 -20.79 0.04
N ASP A 242 44.35 -21.59 0.45
CA ASP A 242 45.78 -21.26 0.27
C ASP A 242 46.12 -20.88 -1.18
N ASN A 243 45.35 -21.41 -2.15
CA ASN A 243 45.40 -20.99 -3.54
C ASN A 243 43.97 -20.73 -4.08
N PRO A 244 43.47 -19.49 -4.01
CA PRO A 244 42.10 -19.17 -4.42
C PRO A 244 41.88 -19.28 -5.94
N PHE A 245 42.96 -19.42 -6.73
CA PHE A 245 42.94 -19.52 -8.18
C PHE A 245 43.26 -20.93 -8.71
N THR A 246 43.43 -21.93 -7.85
CA THR A 246 43.67 -23.30 -8.33
C THR A 246 42.40 -23.85 -8.95
N VAL A 247 42.46 -24.03 -10.27
CA VAL A 247 41.39 -24.67 -11.04
C VAL A 247 41.44 -26.17 -10.77
N GLU A 248 40.28 -26.76 -10.47
CA GLU A 248 40.16 -28.21 -10.29
C GLU A 248 40.68 -28.95 -11.54
N PRO A 249 41.49 -30.02 -11.41
CA PRO A 249 42.07 -30.72 -12.55
C PRO A 249 41.00 -31.29 -13.49
N ASN A 250 39.81 -31.60 -12.96
CA ASN A 250 38.66 -32.05 -13.75
C ASN A 250 38.06 -30.93 -14.60
N ALA A 251 38.12 -29.68 -14.14
CA ALA A 251 37.67 -28.53 -14.92
C ALA A 251 38.62 -28.26 -16.10
N LEU A 252 39.93 -28.50 -15.94
CA LEU A 252 40.90 -28.44 -17.06
C LEU A 252 40.68 -29.57 -18.09
N LYS A 253 40.22 -30.73 -17.64
CA LYS A 253 39.93 -31.88 -18.50
C LYS A 253 38.51 -31.87 -19.09
N ALA A 254 37.65 -30.95 -18.65
CA ALA A 254 36.25 -30.91 -19.07
C ALA A 254 36.14 -30.53 -20.55
N LYS A 255 35.49 -31.39 -21.33
CA LYS A 255 35.18 -31.10 -22.74
C LYS A 255 33.86 -30.35 -22.84
N PRO A 256 33.73 -29.38 -23.77
CA PRO A 256 32.47 -28.69 -24.00
C PRO A 256 31.41 -29.67 -24.50
N THR A 257 30.16 -29.47 -24.08
CA THR A 257 29.03 -30.29 -24.56
C THR A 257 28.69 -29.94 -26.01
N ASP A 258 28.10 -30.90 -26.73
CA ASP A 258 27.74 -30.74 -28.14
C ASP A 258 26.88 -29.50 -28.41
N ARG A 259 25.99 -29.16 -27.47
CA ARG A 259 25.15 -27.95 -27.55
C ARG A 259 25.97 -26.66 -27.49
N ILE A 260 27.02 -26.61 -26.66
CA ILE A 260 27.91 -25.45 -26.57
C ILE A 260 28.70 -25.31 -27.89
N LEU A 261 29.17 -26.43 -28.44
CA LEU A 261 29.83 -26.46 -29.75
C LEU A 261 28.88 -26.00 -30.88
N GLU A 262 27.60 -26.37 -30.83
CA GLU A 262 26.58 -25.92 -31.78
C GLU A 262 26.34 -24.41 -31.68
N LEU A 263 26.21 -23.87 -30.46
CA LEU A 263 25.99 -22.44 -30.23
C LEU A 263 27.21 -21.58 -30.59
N ALA A 264 28.42 -22.14 -30.47
CA ALA A 264 29.65 -21.48 -30.87
C ALA A 264 29.80 -21.36 -32.39
N LYS A 265 29.01 -22.11 -33.19
CA LYS A 265 29.02 -21.96 -34.65
C LYS A 265 28.51 -20.56 -35.03
N PRO A 266 29.18 -19.86 -35.96
CA PRO A 266 28.76 -18.53 -36.37
C PRO A 266 27.35 -18.57 -36.96
N LYS A 267 26.51 -17.62 -36.55
CA LYS A 267 25.18 -17.47 -37.13
C LYS A 267 25.33 -17.10 -38.60
N LYS A 268 24.71 -17.87 -39.50
CA LYS A 268 24.71 -17.56 -40.93
C LYS A 268 24.11 -16.17 -41.12
N ALA A 269 24.90 -15.24 -41.67
CA ALA A 269 24.41 -13.92 -42.04
C ALA A 269 23.30 -14.10 -43.09
N LYS A 270 22.16 -13.45 -42.87
CA LYS A 270 21.11 -13.39 -43.88
C LYS A 270 21.64 -12.52 -45.02
N LYS A 271 21.78 -13.10 -46.22
CA LYS A 271 21.90 -12.35 -47.47
C LYS A 271 20.57 -11.67 -47.76
#